data_AF-A0A6B2C935-F1
#
_entry.id   AF-A0A6B2C935-F1
#
_cell.length_a   1.000
_cell.length_b   1.000
_cell.length_c   1.000
_cell.angle_alpha   90.00
_cell.angle_beta   90.00
_cell.angle_gamma   90.00
#
_symmetry.space_group_name_H-M   'P 1'
#
loop_
_entity.id
_entity.type
_entity.pdbx_description
1 polymer ?
#
loop_
_entity_poly.entity_id
_entity_poly.type
_entity_poly.pdbx_seq_one_letter_code
_entity_poly.pdbx_strand_id
1 'polypeptide(L)'
;RSRGENVIFRRRNLKINGYDIDLFVESDKNIYIVEVKIKPSKKHVNKLLRMAKIVEERFKKPAILILTGAMIGDDVERYAENKNVKIYRY
;
A
#
# COMPACT_ATOMS: atom_id res chain seq x y z
N ARG A 1 -22.32 13.16 -12.14
CA ARG A 1 -21.61 13.00 -10.85
C ARG A 1 -20.90 11.65 -10.87
N SER A 2 -19.59 11.60 -11.07
CA SER A 2 -18.81 10.37 -10.92
C SER A 2 -18.76 10.02 -9.44
N ARG A 3 -19.55 9.03 -8.99
CA ARG A 3 -19.36 8.44 -7.67
C ARG A 3 -17.96 7.82 -7.64
N GLY A 4 -17.21 8.07 -6.57
CA GLY A 4 -15.91 7.43 -6.33
C GLY A 4 -16.03 5.91 -6.24
N GLU A 5 -14.91 5.23 -6.03
CA GLU A 5 -14.90 3.77 -5.83
C GLU A 5 -15.74 3.37 -4.61
N ASN A 6 -16.45 2.24 -4.72
CA ASN A 6 -17.26 1.73 -3.63
C ASN A 6 -16.41 0.81 -2.76
N VAL A 7 -16.26 1.14 -1.47
CA VAL A 7 -15.52 0.32 -0.52
C VAL A 7 -16.36 -0.90 -0.15
N ILE A 8 -15.82 -2.10 -0.39
CA ILE A 8 -16.42 -3.39 -0.04
C ILE A 8 -15.98 -3.80 1.36
N PHE A 9 -14.69 -3.65 1.66
CA PHE A 9 -14.11 -4.11 2.90
C PHE A 9 -12.95 -3.21 3.35
N ARG A 10 -12.80 -3.05 4.66
CA ARG A 10 -11.69 -2.31 5.26
C ARG A 10 -11.27 -2.98 6.55
N ARG A 11 -9.97 -3.19 6.74
CA ARG A 11 -9.42 -3.74 7.98
C ARG A 11 -8.06 -3.16 8.30
N ARG A 12 -7.84 -2.83 9.57
CA ARG A 12 -6.53 -2.45 10.11
C ARG A 12 -5.81 -3.68 10.66
N ASN A 13 -4.47 -3.61 10.67
CA ASN A 13 -3.60 -4.64 11.24
C ASN A 13 -3.94 -6.05 10.72
N LEU A 14 -4.12 -6.15 9.40
CA LEU A 14 -4.51 -7.38 8.73
C LEU A 14 -3.27 -8.22 8.46
N LYS A 15 -3.33 -9.51 8.79
CA LYS A 15 -2.29 -10.47 8.47
C LYS A 15 -2.68 -11.31 7.25
N ILE A 16 -1.87 -11.27 6.18
CA ILE A 16 -2.05 -12.07 4.96
C ILE A 16 -0.74 -12.79 4.65
N ASN A 17 -0.77 -14.12 4.58
CA ASN A 17 0.39 -14.97 4.25
C ASN A 17 1.66 -14.59 5.04
N GLY A 18 1.50 -14.33 6.34
CA GLY A 18 2.59 -13.95 7.24
C GLY A 18 3.01 -12.48 7.19
N TYR A 19 2.47 -11.67 6.26
CA TYR A 19 2.71 -10.23 6.22
C TYR A 19 1.67 -9.46 7.01
N ASP A 20 2.12 -8.50 7.80
CA ASP A 20 1.25 -7.52 8.47
C ASP A 20 1.08 -6.28 7.59
N ILE A 21 -0.20 -5.88 7.43
CA ILE A 21 -0.68 -4.70 6.71
C ILE A 21 -1.33 -3.75 7.71
N ASP A 22 -0.83 -2.53 7.80
CA ASP A 22 -1.36 -1.53 8.74
C ASP A 22 -2.82 -1.15 8.42
N LEU A 23 -3.12 -0.93 7.13
CA LEU A 23 -4.49 -0.73 6.64
C LEU A 23 -4.68 -1.35 5.24
N PHE A 24 -5.68 -2.23 5.16
CA PHE A 24 -6.16 -2.86 3.93
C PHE A 24 -7.55 -2.33 3.60
N VAL A 25 -7.77 -1.93 2.34
CA VAL A 25 -9.08 -1.54 1.82
C VAL A 25 -9.30 -2.24 0.50
N GLU A 26 -10.41 -2.96 0.38
CA GLU A 26 -10.90 -3.50 -0.87
C GLU A 26 -12.05 -2.65 -1.38
N SER A 27 -11.94 -2.17 -2.62
CA SER A 27 -13.04 -1.55 -3.34
C SER A 27 -13.58 -2.47 -4.43
N ASP A 28 -14.59 -2.01 -5.15
CA ASP A 28 -15.10 -2.62 -6.36
C ASP A 28 -14.07 -2.70 -7.50
N LYS A 29 -13.03 -1.85 -7.50
CA LYS A 29 -12.03 -1.76 -8.58
C LYS A 29 -10.61 -2.14 -8.16
N ASN A 30 -10.17 -1.71 -6.99
CA ASN A 30 -8.79 -1.79 -6.55
C ASN A 30 -8.68 -2.34 -5.12
N ILE A 31 -7.49 -2.85 -4.79
CA ILE A 31 -7.08 -3.06 -3.40
C ILE A 31 -6.12 -1.94 -3.01
N TYR A 32 -6.34 -1.28 -1.88
CA TYR A 32 -5.39 -0.34 -1.31
C TYR A 32 -4.66 -0.99 -0.14
N ILE A 33 -3.34 -0.96 -0.22
CA ILE A 33 -2.45 -1.46 0.83
C ILE A 33 -1.67 -0.27 1.36
N VAL A 34 -1.92 0.09 2.62
CA VAL A 34 -1.29 1.22 3.28
C VAL A 34 -0.36 0.72 4.38
N GLU A 35 0.90 1.14 4.31
CA GLU A 35 1.89 0.93 5.37
C GLU A 35 2.30 2.28 5.95
N VAL A 36 2.31 2.37 7.28
CA VAL A 36 2.70 3.55 8.06
C VAL A 36 4.04 3.27 8.73
N LYS A 37 5.00 4.20 8.59
CA LYS A 37 6.31 4.13 9.26
C LYS A 37 6.76 5.53 9.66
N ILE A 38 7.36 5.67 10.84
CA ILE A 38 7.94 6.96 11.25
C ILE A 38 9.05 7.38 10.26
N LYS A 39 9.96 6.46 9.96
CA LYS A 39 11.07 6.63 9.01
C LYS A 39 11.05 5.53 7.94
N PRO A 40 10.36 5.75 6.81
CA PRO A 40 10.34 4.81 5.70
C PRO A 40 11.74 4.56 5.11
N SER A 41 11.90 3.44 4.41
CA SER A 41 13.16 3.05 3.75
C SER A 41 12.84 2.25 2.49
N LYS A 42 13.83 2.05 1.61
CA LYS A 42 13.68 1.22 0.41
C LYS A 42 13.28 -0.24 0.74
N LYS A 43 13.64 -0.75 1.92
CA LYS A 43 13.20 -2.08 2.38
C LYS A 43 11.68 -2.14 2.59
N HIS A 44 11.07 -1.06 3.06
CA HIS A 44 9.61 -0.96 3.23
C HIS A 44 8.89 -0.93 1.88
N VAL A 45 9.42 -0.17 0.90
CA VAL A 45 8.93 -0.18 -0.49
C VAL A 45 8.97 -1.60 -1.08
N ASN A 46 10.10 -2.30 -0.92
CA ASN A 46 10.25 -3.67 -1.41
C ASN A 46 9.32 -4.67 -0.70
N LYS A 47 9.04 -4.47 0.59
CA LYS A 47 8.03 -5.26 1.32
C LYS A 47 6.64 -5.06 0.72
N LEU A 48 6.23 -3.81 0.48
CA LEU A 48 4.94 -3.49 -0.16
C LEU A 48 4.79 -4.12 -1.54
N LEU A 49 5.84 -4.06 -2.38
CA LEU A 49 5.82 -4.67 -3.71
C LEU A 49 5.65 -6.20 -3.67
N ARG A 50 6.30 -6.89 -2.73
CA ARG A 50 6.09 -8.34 -2.55
C ARG A 50 4.67 -8.64 -2.09
N MET A 51 4.13 -7.79 -1.21
CA MET A 51 2.78 -7.93 -0.67
C MET A 51 1.71 -7.69 -1.73
N ALA A 52 1.90 -6.71 -2.63
CA ALA A 52 1.02 -6.50 -3.78
C ALA A 52 0.84 -7.78 -4.59
N LYS A 53 1.93 -8.44 -5.00
CA LYS A 53 1.85 -9.68 -5.80
C LYS A 53 0.94 -10.73 -5.17
N ILE A 54 1.12 -10.97 -3.87
CA ILE A 54 0.30 -11.94 -3.11
C ILE A 54 -1.17 -11.53 -3.06
N VAL A 55 -1.44 -10.24 -2.85
CA VAL A 55 -2.80 -9.71 -2.75
C VAL A 55 -3.49 -9.71 -4.11
N GLU A 56 -2.82 -9.28 -5.17
CA GLU A 56 -3.35 -9.27 -6.54
C GLU A 56 -3.67 -10.70 -7.02
N GLU A 57 -2.79 -11.66 -6.72
CA GLU A 57 -3.03 -13.08 -7.02
C GLU A 57 -4.27 -13.63 -6.30
N ARG A 58 -4.49 -13.22 -5.04
CA ARG A 58 -5.61 -13.70 -4.21
C ARG A 58 -6.94 -13.04 -4.57
N PHE A 59 -6.96 -11.72 -4.75
CA PHE A 59 -8.18 -10.93 -4.93
C PHE A 59 -8.54 -10.66 -6.39
N LYS A 60 -7.62 -10.96 -7.33
CA LYS A 60 -7.81 -10.72 -8.78
C LYS A 60 -8.15 -9.26 -9.11
N LYS A 61 -7.64 -8.34 -8.29
CA LYS A 61 -7.80 -6.88 -8.42
C LYS A 61 -6.41 -6.23 -8.34
N PRO A 62 -6.14 -5.15 -9.10
CA PRO A 62 -4.90 -4.40 -9.00
C PRO A 62 -4.72 -3.81 -7.59
N ALA A 63 -3.48 -3.78 -7.12
CA ALA A 63 -3.11 -3.21 -5.83
C ALA A 63 -2.51 -1.80 -5.98
N ILE A 64 -3.14 -0.82 -5.33
CA ILE A 64 -2.60 0.52 -5.13
C ILE A 64 -1.81 0.53 -3.82
N LEU A 65 -0.50 0.68 -3.94
CA LEU A 65 0.43 0.68 -2.82
C LEU A 65 0.64 2.09 -2.28
N ILE A 66 0.53 2.23 -0.97
CA ILE A 66 0.71 3.50 -0.26
C ILE A 66 1.70 3.30 0.89
N LEU A 67 2.77 4.09 0.91
CA LEU A 67 3.72 4.18 2.01
C LEU A 67 3.66 5.58 2.60
N THR A 68 3.41 5.68 3.91
CA THR A 68 3.32 6.96 4.60
C THR A 68 4.27 7.06 5.78
N GLY A 69 4.76 8.27 6.06
CA GLY A 69 5.69 8.52 7.15
C GLY A 69 6.07 9.98 7.36
N ALA A 70 6.65 10.28 8.52
CA ALA A 70 7.07 11.63 8.90
C ALA A 70 8.48 11.97 8.38
N MET A 71 9.40 11.01 8.40
CA MET A 71 10.81 11.19 8.04
C MET A 71 11.14 10.46 6.72
N ILE A 72 10.62 10.96 5.60
CA ILE A 72 10.83 10.36 4.27
C ILE A 72 11.97 11.09 3.56
N GLY A 73 13.08 10.39 3.34
CA GLY A 73 14.20 10.90 2.55
C GLY A 73 13.93 10.84 1.05
N ASP A 74 14.50 11.79 0.30
CA ASP A 74 14.30 11.94 -1.15
C ASP A 74 14.70 10.69 -1.95
N ASP A 75 15.70 9.94 -1.46
CA ASP A 75 16.14 8.70 -2.10
C ASP A 75 15.09 7.58 -1.97
N VAL A 76 14.29 7.59 -0.90
CA VAL A 76 13.18 6.67 -0.68
C VAL A 76 11.97 7.10 -1.50
N GLU A 77 11.66 8.40 -1.54
CA GLU A 77 10.56 8.97 -2.32
C GLU A 77 10.74 8.66 -3.81
N ARG A 78 11.90 9.01 -4.38
CA ARG A 78 12.23 8.72 -5.79
C ARG A 78 12.21 7.22 -6.09
N TYR A 79 12.67 6.40 -5.14
CA TYR A 79 12.62 4.94 -5.31
C TYR A 79 11.19 4.40 -5.31
N ALA A 80 10.32 4.92 -4.46
CA ALA A 80 8.91 4.55 -4.40
C ALA A 80 8.16 4.97 -5.68
N GLU A 81 8.36 6.20 -6.14
CA GLU A 81 7.77 6.72 -7.38
C GLU A 81 8.13 5.85 -8.59
N ASN A 82 9.42 5.53 -8.76
CA ASN A 82 9.91 4.63 -9.82
C ASN A 82 9.33 3.20 -9.75
N LYS A 83 8.68 2.84 -8.64
CA LYS A 83 8.04 1.53 -8.42
C LYS A 83 6.52 1.64 -8.33
N ASN A 84 5.93 2.77 -8.71
CA ASN A 84 4.48 3.05 -8.59
C ASN A 84 3.92 2.88 -7.17
N VAL A 85 4.73 3.17 -6.15
CA VAL A 85 4.28 3.23 -4.75
C VAL A 85 4.02 4.68 -4.39
N LYS A 86 2.78 4.99 -3.99
CA LYS A 86 2.39 6.34 -3.59
C LYS A 86 2.99 6.68 -2.23
N ILE A 87 3.50 7.90 -2.11
CA ILE A 87 4.09 8.42 -0.88
C ILE A 87 3.19 9.52 -0.31
N TYR A 88 2.93 9.47 0.99
CA TYR A 88 2.26 10.56 1.71
C TYR A 88 3.06 10.90 2.97
N ARG A 89 3.42 12.17 3.12
CA ARG A 89 3.98 12.72 4.35
C ARG A 89 2.85 13.15 5.27
N TYR A 90 3.06 13.02 6.58
CA TYR A 90 2.19 13.60 7.61
C TYR A 90 3.03 14.22 8.72
#